data_AF-A0A3B1CY36-F1
#
_entry.id   AF-A0A3B1CY36-F1
#
_cell.length_a   1.000
_cell.length_b   1.000
_cell.length_c   1.000
_cell.angle_alpha   90.00
_cell.angle_beta   90.00
_cell.angle_gamma   90.00
#
_symmetry.space_group_name_H-M   'P 1'
#
loop_
_entity.id
_entity.type
_entity.pdbx_description
1 polymer ?
#
loop_
_entity_poly.entity_id
_entity_poly.type
_entity_poly.pdbx_seq_one_letter_code
_entity_poly.pdbx_strand_id
1 'polypeptide(L)'
;MTDRINNIAKKFASGDTERLREAVEEIKKLSDLSPEESKELASGISTIFYHDYTGNEPLKQAVMEAESLMVSLGEGAAEVAMEQLTQADPDSVRHFARIIGAIGGSSVDLVLGGLKQYKDDQYILTSMLRAAGCYTGADALKFLPSVLECAASPNVQVKSSALYCLGRISNRLDSSAIGEKEREKMFDTCFAALSDPKALTRLHAIKAIGKMLCNSYLTEKQVEKSHKAFRAALGLDDYEWDIAYIVRNEAEHYLHLCRSGEKQNGKSKASVYKQDFTILTKKELSPNTYHLRINAPLLAAKIKAGQFVIIRPNSHSERIPLSICGWDRKKGYIDLIIMAAGRTSTEATLKEVGDSFVDMVGPLGQRSHVAKYDGACVVIGGGYGTGAIIPTARDLREMGNRVIGIVGAREKDLLIMVDELREVCDEVFVTTNDGSEGIEGFVTHALEKIVEKEKVSTALAVGPVPMMIAVSKMTKEEDIECWVSLNAIMVDGTGMCGACRVSVGGKTKFACFHGPDFNGHEVDFDQLMKRQKMFMDKEKIAMEAMKL
;
A
#
# COMPACT_ATOMS: atom_id res chain seq x y z
N MET A 1 -47.98 3.19 -20.92
CA MET A 1 -46.82 2.38 -20.49
C MET A 1 -45.58 3.26 -20.36
N THR A 2 -45.33 4.16 -21.31
CA THR A 2 -44.29 5.22 -21.29
C THR A 2 -44.24 6.08 -20.00
N ASP A 3 -45.36 6.59 -19.47
CA ASP A 3 -45.34 7.37 -18.21
C ASP A 3 -44.87 6.55 -17.01
N ARG A 4 -45.18 5.25 -17.01
CA ARG A 4 -44.77 4.32 -15.96
C ARG A 4 -43.28 4.02 -16.05
N ILE A 5 -42.75 3.82 -17.25
CA ILE A 5 -41.30 3.65 -17.50
C ILE A 5 -40.53 4.90 -17.08
N ASN A 6 -41.03 6.10 -17.43
CA ASN A 6 -40.42 7.36 -17.02
C ASN A 6 -40.41 7.56 -15.50
N ASN A 7 -41.47 7.14 -14.80
CA ASN A 7 -41.49 7.18 -13.34
C ASN A 7 -40.49 6.20 -12.71
N ILE A 8 -40.37 4.99 -13.26
CA ILE A 8 -39.36 4.02 -12.83
C ILE A 8 -37.95 4.57 -13.06
N ALA A 9 -37.67 5.14 -14.23
CA ALA A 9 -36.38 5.74 -14.56
C ALA A 9 -35.97 6.85 -13.58
N LYS A 10 -36.91 7.72 -13.18
CA LYS A 10 -36.67 8.75 -12.16
C LYS A 10 -36.28 8.19 -10.79
N LYS A 11 -36.80 7.01 -10.42
CA LYS A 11 -36.43 6.34 -9.17
C LYS A 11 -35.01 5.78 -9.22
N PHE A 12 -34.55 5.29 -10.38
CA PHE A 12 -33.15 4.85 -10.54
C PHE A 12 -32.15 6.00 -10.46
N ALA A 13 -32.52 7.18 -10.97
CA ALA A 13 -31.66 8.36 -10.93
C ALA A 13 -31.55 9.01 -9.53
N SER A 14 -32.41 8.67 -8.57
CA SER A 14 -32.41 9.35 -7.26
C SER A 14 -31.33 8.85 -6.30
N GLY A 15 -30.73 7.69 -6.54
CA GLY A 15 -29.75 7.06 -5.63
C GLY A 15 -30.32 6.65 -4.25
N ASP A 16 -31.62 6.84 -4.05
CA ASP A 16 -32.35 6.52 -2.82
C ASP A 16 -32.73 5.04 -2.80
N THR A 17 -32.27 4.32 -1.78
CA THR A 17 -32.39 2.87 -1.72
C THR A 17 -33.82 2.36 -1.54
N GLU A 18 -34.72 3.16 -0.96
CA GLU A 18 -36.13 2.79 -0.81
C GLU A 18 -36.85 2.95 -2.15
N ARG A 19 -36.62 4.08 -2.83
CA ARG A 19 -37.15 4.31 -4.18
C ARG A 19 -36.62 3.30 -5.20
N LEU A 20 -35.36 2.88 -5.07
CA LEU A 20 -34.77 1.85 -5.90
C LEU A 20 -35.46 0.49 -5.70
N ARG A 21 -35.74 0.09 -4.46
CA ARG A 21 -36.49 -1.15 -4.18
C ARG A 21 -37.88 -1.12 -4.78
N GLU A 22 -38.59 0.00 -4.65
CA GLU A 22 -39.89 0.17 -5.31
C GLU A 22 -39.78 0.03 -6.83
N ALA A 23 -38.77 0.66 -7.44
CA ALA A 23 -38.54 0.59 -8.88
C ALA A 23 -38.26 -0.84 -9.36
N VAL A 24 -37.45 -1.60 -8.63
CA VAL A 24 -37.18 -3.03 -8.90
C VAL A 24 -38.47 -3.85 -8.86
N GLU A 25 -39.31 -3.67 -7.84
CA GLU A 25 -40.59 -4.37 -7.71
C GLU A 25 -41.61 -3.95 -8.79
N GLU A 26 -41.55 -2.71 -9.26
CA GLU A 26 -42.37 -2.24 -10.38
C GLU A 26 -41.94 -2.85 -11.71
N ILE A 27 -40.64 -3.01 -11.96
CA ILE A 27 -40.09 -3.64 -13.17
C ILE A 27 -40.48 -5.12 -13.24
N LYS A 28 -40.38 -5.86 -12.13
CA LYS A 28 -40.78 -7.29 -12.08
C LYS A 28 -42.24 -7.52 -12.47
N LYS A 29 -43.09 -6.49 -12.41
CA LYS A 29 -44.51 -6.53 -12.78
C LYS A 29 -44.77 -6.12 -14.24
N LEU A 30 -43.72 -5.77 -15.00
CA LEU A 30 -43.83 -5.49 -16.43
C LEU A 30 -43.69 -6.80 -17.22
N SER A 31 -44.56 -6.99 -18.20
CA SER A 31 -44.48 -8.05 -19.21
C SER A 31 -44.71 -7.44 -20.59
N ASP A 32 -44.28 -8.14 -21.64
CA ASP A 32 -44.61 -7.82 -23.04
C ASP A 32 -44.14 -6.43 -23.50
N LEU A 33 -43.00 -5.96 -23.00
CA LEU A 33 -42.40 -4.68 -23.39
C LEU A 33 -42.01 -4.70 -24.88
N SER A 34 -42.30 -3.60 -25.59
CA SER A 34 -41.75 -3.40 -26.93
C SER A 34 -40.22 -3.22 -26.89
N PRO A 35 -39.51 -3.37 -28.03
CA PRO A 35 -38.08 -3.05 -28.11
C PRO A 35 -37.76 -1.63 -27.66
N GLU A 36 -38.55 -0.64 -28.07
CA GLU A 36 -38.40 0.76 -27.67
C GLU A 36 -38.63 0.97 -26.18
N GLU A 37 -39.65 0.34 -25.60
CA GLU A 37 -39.93 0.40 -24.16
C GLU A 37 -38.83 -0.26 -23.33
N SER A 38 -38.28 -1.38 -23.83
CA SER A 38 -37.13 -2.06 -23.21
C SER A 38 -35.88 -1.17 -23.24
N LYS A 39 -35.66 -0.46 -24.34
CA LYS A 39 -34.55 0.50 -24.49
C LYS A 39 -34.71 1.70 -23.55
N GLU A 40 -35.89 2.30 -23.48
CA GLU A 40 -36.18 3.43 -22.57
C GLU A 40 -35.99 3.03 -21.10
N LEU A 41 -36.51 1.85 -20.73
CA LEU A 41 -36.34 1.32 -19.38
C LEU A 41 -34.87 1.03 -19.06
N ALA A 42 -34.13 0.41 -19.98
CA ALA A 42 -32.71 0.15 -19.81
C ALA A 42 -31.89 1.44 -19.65
N SER A 43 -32.23 2.49 -20.41
CA SER A 43 -31.62 3.81 -20.24
C SER A 43 -31.87 4.38 -18.85
N GLY A 44 -33.08 4.25 -18.32
CA GLY A 44 -33.41 4.67 -16.95
C GLY A 44 -32.61 3.92 -15.89
N ILE A 45 -32.56 2.58 -15.98
CA ILE A 45 -31.80 1.73 -15.05
C ILE A 45 -30.31 2.06 -15.11
N SER A 46 -29.76 2.36 -16.28
CA SER A 46 -28.33 2.61 -16.48
C SER A 46 -27.75 3.71 -15.57
N THR A 47 -28.59 4.68 -15.18
CA THR A 47 -28.19 5.81 -14.34
C THR A 47 -27.65 5.38 -12.97
N ILE A 48 -28.11 4.24 -12.44
CA ILE A 48 -27.70 3.77 -11.13
C ILE A 48 -26.21 3.40 -11.07
N PHE A 49 -25.63 2.99 -12.21
CA PHE A 49 -24.25 2.53 -12.28
C PHE A 49 -23.23 3.65 -12.09
N TYR A 50 -23.67 4.91 -12.17
CA TYR A 50 -22.86 6.10 -11.94
C TYR A 50 -22.84 6.58 -10.48
N HIS A 51 -23.59 5.93 -9.58
CA HIS A 51 -23.57 6.29 -8.15
C HIS A 51 -22.44 5.58 -7.40
N ASP A 52 -21.67 6.35 -6.61
CA ASP A 52 -20.69 5.78 -5.68
C ASP A 52 -21.41 5.10 -4.49
N TYR A 53 -21.28 3.78 -4.42
CA TYR A 53 -21.85 2.96 -3.36
C TYR A 53 -20.81 2.52 -2.30
N THR A 54 -19.62 3.14 -2.27
CA THR A 54 -18.57 2.83 -1.30
C THR A 54 -19.05 3.09 0.13
N GLY A 55 -19.10 2.04 0.96
CA GLY A 55 -19.61 2.13 2.33
C GLY A 55 -21.14 2.11 2.44
N ASN A 56 -21.88 1.99 1.34
CA ASN A 56 -23.34 1.90 1.30
C ASN A 56 -23.77 0.51 0.78
N GLU A 57 -23.85 -0.46 1.70
CA GLU A 57 -24.18 -1.85 1.35
C GLU A 57 -25.59 -2.00 0.73
N PRO A 58 -26.65 -1.29 1.20
CA PRO A 58 -27.95 -1.33 0.55
C PRO A 58 -27.93 -0.84 -0.91
N LEU A 59 -27.21 0.25 -1.22
CA LEU A 59 -27.10 0.75 -2.59
C LEU A 59 -26.31 -0.21 -3.48
N LYS A 60 -25.23 -0.79 -2.95
CA LYS A 60 -24.45 -1.82 -3.64
C LYS A 60 -25.29 -3.04 -4.03
N GLN A 61 -26.20 -3.48 -3.14
CA GLN A 61 -27.13 -4.57 -3.42
C GLN A 61 -28.11 -4.18 -4.55
N ALA A 62 -28.65 -2.96 -4.51
CA ALA A 62 -29.54 -2.45 -5.56
C ALA A 62 -28.83 -2.37 -6.93
N VAL A 63 -27.56 -1.97 -6.98
CA VAL A 63 -26.74 -1.98 -8.19
C VAL A 63 -26.59 -3.40 -8.77
N MET A 64 -26.39 -4.42 -7.93
CA MET A 64 -26.33 -5.81 -8.40
C MET A 64 -27.67 -6.31 -8.94
N GLU A 65 -28.78 -5.91 -8.32
CA GLU A 65 -30.12 -6.22 -8.83
C GLU A 65 -30.40 -5.53 -10.16
N ALA A 66 -29.95 -4.29 -10.33
CA ALA A 66 -30.04 -3.55 -11.58
C ALA A 66 -29.24 -4.21 -12.72
N GLU A 67 -28.06 -4.78 -12.46
CA GLU A 67 -27.33 -5.60 -13.46
C GLU A 67 -28.20 -6.77 -13.94
N SER A 68 -28.84 -7.50 -13.02
CA SER A 68 -29.69 -8.64 -13.36
C SER A 68 -30.94 -8.23 -14.16
N LEU A 69 -31.54 -7.09 -13.82
CA LEU A 69 -32.69 -6.55 -14.55
C LEU A 69 -32.30 -6.16 -15.97
N MET A 70 -31.17 -5.47 -16.14
CA MET A 70 -30.65 -5.12 -17.47
C MET A 70 -30.42 -6.35 -18.34
N VAL A 71 -29.89 -7.44 -17.77
CA VAL A 71 -29.71 -8.71 -18.50
C VAL A 71 -31.06 -9.30 -18.94
N SER A 72 -32.10 -9.21 -18.10
CA SER A 72 -33.44 -9.73 -18.43
C SER A 72 -34.15 -8.97 -19.56
N LEU A 73 -33.74 -7.72 -19.84
CA LEU A 73 -34.29 -6.90 -20.93
C LEU A 73 -33.70 -7.24 -22.31
N GLY A 74 -32.68 -8.10 -22.38
CA GLY A 74 -32.16 -8.63 -23.63
C GLY A 74 -31.58 -7.57 -24.59
N GLU A 75 -31.95 -7.64 -25.86
CA GLU A 75 -31.34 -6.86 -26.96
C GLU A 75 -31.42 -5.34 -26.76
N GLY A 76 -32.57 -4.82 -26.31
CA GLY A 76 -32.72 -3.37 -26.05
C GLY A 76 -31.76 -2.86 -24.98
N ALA A 77 -31.45 -3.66 -23.96
CA ALA A 77 -30.46 -3.32 -22.95
C ALA A 77 -29.01 -3.50 -23.44
N ALA A 78 -28.76 -4.42 -24.39
CA ALA A 78 -27.45 -4.57 -25.02
C ALA A 78 -27.07 -3.32 -25.82
N GLU A 79 -28.01 -2.74 -26.57
CA GLU A 79 -27.79 -1.47 -27.29
C GLU A 79 -27.46 -0.32 -26.34
N VAL A 80 -28.26 -0.14 -25.28
CA VAL A 80 -27.99 0.91 -24.28
C VAL A 80 -26.64 0.70 -23.62
N ALA A 81 -26.34 -0.52 -23.18
CA ALA A 81 -25.04 -0.82 -22.57
C ALA A 81 -23.88 -0.55 -23.55
N MET A 82 -24.07 -0.78 -24.84
CA MET A 82 -23.07 -0.52 -25.88
C MET A 82 -22.84 0.98 -26.06
N GLU A 83 -23.90 1.77 -26.12
CA GLU A 83 -23.84 3.25 -26.13
C GLU A 83 -23.14 3.77 -24.86
N GLN A 84 -23.41 3.17 -23.69
CA GLN A 84 -22.75 3.56 -22.46
C GLN A 84 -21.26 3.18 -22.43
N LEU A 85 -20.84 2.04 -23.00
CA LEU A 85 -19.43 1.64 -23.05
C LEU A 85 -18.52 2.66 -23.75
N THR A 86 -19.06 3.50 -24.65
CA THR A 86 -18.27 4.51 -25.35
C THR A 86 -18.06 5.80 -24.55
N GLN A 87 -18.79 6.02 -23.46
CA GLN A 87 -18.81 7.30 -22.72
C GLN A 87 -18.76 7.18 -21.19
N ALA A 88 -19.07 6.02 -20.63
CA ALA A 88 -19.12 5.79 -19.19
C ALA A 88 -17.73 5.86 -18.55
N ASP A 89 -17.65 6.21 -17.26
CA ASP A 89 -16.41 6.18 -16.48
C ASP A 89 -15.90 4.74 -16.21
N PRO A 90 -14.63 4.55 -15.79
CA PRO A 90 -14.04 3.23 -15.62
C PRO A 90 -14.70 2.28 -14.61
N ASP A 91 -15.44 2.81 -13.63
CA ASP A 91 -16.20 1.99 -12.67
C ASP A 91 -17.52 1.54 -13.29
N SER A 92 -18.25 2.47 -13.90
CA SER A 92 -19.50 2.22 -14.65
C SER A 92 -19.31 1.24 -15.81
N VAL A 93 -18.22 1.35 -16.58
CA VAL A 93 -17.86 0.43 -17.68
C VAL A 93 -17.88 -1.03 -17.23
N ARG A 94 -17.57 -1.33 -15.96
CA ARG A 94 -17.56 -2.71 -15.46
C ARG A 94 -18.96 -3.32 -15.41
N HIS A 95 -19.97 -2.52 -15.09
CA HIS A 95 -21.36 -2.94 -15.03
C HIS A 95 -21.86 -3.22 -16.45
N PHE A 96 -21.70 -2.26 -17.37
CA PHE A 96 -22.10 -2.43 -18.77
C PHE A 96 -21.40 -3.60 -19.47
N ALA A 97 -20.09 -3.77 -19.24
CA ALA A 97 -19.34 -4.91 -19.77
C ALA A 97 -19.87 -6.27 -19.27
N ARG A 98 -20.31 -6.36 -18.00
CA ARG A 98 -20.91 -7.59 -17.46
C ARG A 98 -22.29 -7.85 -18.05
N ILE A 99 -23.12 -6.82 -18.15
CA ILE A 99 -24.46 -6.89 -18.73
C ILE A 99 -24.37 -7.41 -20.16
N ILE A 100 -23.57 -6.78 -21.02
CA ILE A 100 -23.37 -7.19 -22.41
C ILE A 100 -22.86 -8.64 -22.52
N GLY A 101 -21.86 -9.00 -21.70
CA GLY A 101 -21.31 -10.35 -21.70
C GLY A 101 -22.27 -11.42 -21.19
N ALA A 102 -23.19 -11.06 -20.29
CA ALA A 102 -24.22 -11.95 -19.76
C ALA A 102 -25.41 -12.11 -20.73
N ILE A 103 -25.76 -11.07 -21.48
CA ILE A 103 -26.74 -11.16 -22.57
C ILE A 103 -26.23 -12.12 -23.67
N GLY A 104 -24.93 -12.05 -23.99
CA GLY A 104 -24.30 -12.94 -24.99
C GLY A 104 -24.92 -12.80 -26.39
N GLY A 105 -24.74 -13.80 -27.26
CA GLY A 105 -25.51 -13.97 -28.49
C GLY A 105 -25.64 -12.71 -29.35
N SER A 106 -26.80 -12.04 -29.26
CA SER A 106 -27.14 -10.82 -30.00
C SER A 106 -26.20 -9.64 -29.72
N SER A 107 -25.53 -9.60 -28.55
CA SER A 107 -24.62 -8.51 -28.21
C SER A 107 -23.22 -8.66 -28.83
N VAL A 108 -22.88 -9.83 -29.38
CA VAL A 108 -21.53 -10.11 -29.89
C VAL A 108 -21.15 -9.20 -31.04
N ASP A 109 -22.06 -9.03 -32.00
CA ASP A 109 -21.81 -8.23 -33.20
C ASP A 109 -21.68 -6.73 -32.87
N LEU A 110 -22.36 -6.27 -31.81
CA LEU A 110 -22.19 -4.90 -31.28
C LEU A 110 -20.75 -4.66 -30.81
N VAL A 111 -20.21 -5.57 -29.99
CA VAL A 111 -18.84 -5.43 -29.44
C VAL A 111 -17.78 -5.63 -30.54
N LEU A 112 -17.98 -6.59 -31.45
CA LEU A 112 -17.07 -6.77 -32.61
C LEU A 112 -17.12 -5.57 -33.56
N GLY A 113 -18.31 -5.01 -33.79
CA GLY A 113 -18.51 -3.77 -34.55
C GLY A 113 -17.77 -2.60 -33.90
N GLY A 114 -17.90 -2.44 -32.58
CA GLY A 114 -17.21 -1.41 -31.81
C GLY A 114 -15.69 -1.52 -31.87
N LEU A 115 -15.13 -2.73 -31.72
CA LEU A 115 -13.68 -2.97 -31.85
C LEU A 115 -13.15 -2.54 -33.22
N LYS A 116 -13.94 -2.70 -34.29
CA LYS A 116 -13.56 -2.28 -35.65
C LYS A 116 -13.75 -0.78 -35.87
N GLN A 117 -14.91 -0.25 -35.47
CA GLN A 117 -15.29 1.14 -35.69
C GLN A 117 -14.38 2.11 -34.93
N TYR A 118 -14.06 1.78 -33.68
CA TYR A 118 -13.31 2.64 -32.77
C TYR A 118 -11.83 2.24 -32.66
N LYS A 119 -11.26 1.58 -33.69
CA LYS A 119 -9.87 1.08 -33.68
C LYS A 119 -8.80 2.13 -33.35
N ASP A 120 -9.10 3.41 -33.58
CA ASP A 120 -8.19 4.53 -33.34
C ASP A 120 -8.48 5.26 -32.01
N ASP A 121 -9.58 4.91 -31.32
CA ASP A 121 -9.94 5.45 -30.00
C ASP A 121 -9.52 4.49 -28.89
N GLN A 122 -8.44 4.86 -28.20
CA GLN A 122 -7.83 4.03 -27.17
C GLN A 122 -8.75 3.81 -25.97
N TYR A 123 -9.57 4.80 -25.62
CA TYR A 123 -10.47 4.71 -24.48
C TYR A 123 -11.56 3.70 -24.76
N ILE A 124 -12.26 3.88 -25.89
CA ILE A 124 -13.36 3.02 -26.29
C ILE A 124 -12.85 1.59 -26.52
N LEU A 125 -11.68 1.40 -27.14
CA LEU A 125 -11.07 0.08 -27.28
C LEU A 125 -10.85 -0.62 -25.94
N THR A 126 -10.39 0.09 -24.91
CA THR A 126 -10.20 -0.53 -23.59
C THR A 126 -11.52 -0.97 -22.96
N SER A 127 -12.60 -0.20 -23.16
CA SER A 127 -13.96 -0.57 -22.75
C SER A 127 -14.47 -1.79 -23.51
N MET A 128 -14.26 -1.85 -24.83
CA MET A 128 -14.67 -2.99 -25.67
C MET A 128 -13.90 -4.26 -25.32
N LEU A 129 -12.59 -4.17 -25.08
CA LEU A 129 -11.79 -5.31 -24.61
C LEU A 129 -12.26 -5.81 -23.24
N ARG A 130 -12.73 -4.90 -22.38
CA ARG A 130 -13.30 -5.27 -21.08
C ARG A 130 -14.64 -6.00 -21.23
N ALA A 131 -15.48 -5.56 -22.17
CA ALA A 131 -16.74 -6.22 -22.52
C ALA A 131 -16.49 -7.60 -23.16
N ALA A 132 -15.60 -7.69 -24.15
CA ALA A 132 -15.18 -8.95 -24.78
C ALA A 132 -14.70 -9.97 -23.75
N GLY A 133 -13.96 -9.51 -22.74
CA GLY A 133 -13.50 -10.35 -21.66
C GLY A 133 -14.61 -10.95 -20.81
N CYS A 134 -15.85 -10.43 -20.83
CA CYS A 134 -17.00 -10.88 -20.03
C CYS A 134 -17.82 -12.02 -20.63
N TYR A 135 -17.68 -12.30 -21.93
CA TYR A 135 -18.39 -13.40 -22.60
C TYR A 135 -17.92 -14.78 -22.12
N THR A 136 -18.75 -15.78 -22.35
CA THR A 136 -18.48 -17.20 -22.06
C THR A 136 -18.88 -18.07 -23.26
N GLY A 137 -18.56 -19.37 -23.23
CA GLY A 137 -18.89 -20.30 -24.31
C GLY A 137 -18.29 -19.93 -25.68
N ALA A 138 -18.98 -20.31 -26.75
CA ALA A 138 -18.52 -20.08 -28.13
C ALA A 138 -18.42 -18.58 -28.50
N ASP A 139 -19.18 -17.72 -27.85
CA ASP A 139 -19.17 -16.28 -28.14
C ASP A 139 -17.84 -15.62 -27.75
N ALA A 140 -17.24 -16.04 -26.64
CA ALA A 140 -15.95 -15.52 -26.21
C ALA A 140 -14.82 -15.77 -27.24
N LEU A 141 -14.91 -16.88 -27.99
CA LEU A 141 -13.92 -17.23 -29.02
C LEU A 141 -13.91 -16.25 -30.19
N LYS A 142 -15.07 -15.66 -30.52
CA LYS A 142 -15.22 -14.73 -31.65
C LYS A 142 -14.37 -13.46 -31.49
N PHE A 143 -14.05 -13.08 -30.25
CA PHE A 143 -13.22 -11.90 -29.95
C PHE A 143 -11.73 -12.16 -30.03
N LEU A 144 -11.29 -13.43 -30.01
CA LEU A 144 -9.88 -13.78 -29.87
C LEU A 144 -8.97 -13.14 -30.94
N PRO A 145 -9.35 -13.09 -32.23
CA PRO A 145 -8.54 -12.43 -33.26
C PRO A 145 -8.29 -10.94 -32.96
N SER A 146 -9.35 -10.18 -32.66
CA SER A 146 -9.26 -8.75 -32.36
C SER A 146 -8.53 -8.47 -31.05
N VAL A 147 -8.69 -9.34 -30.04
CA VAL A 147 -7.95 -9.22 -28.77
C VAL A 147 -6.46 -9.43 -29.00
N LEU A 148 -6.06 -10.43 -29.79
CA LEU A 148 -4.65 -10.67 -30.12
C LEU A 148 -4.04 -9.53 -30.95
N GLU A 149 -4.81 -8.94 -31.86
CA GLU A 149 -4.40 -7.73 -32.59
C GLU A 149 -4.16 -6.56 -31.62
N CYS A 150 -5.10 -6.31 -30.71
CA CYS A 150 -4.97 -5.26 -29.70
C CYS A 150 -3.79 -5.50 -28.73
N ALA A 151 -3.44 -6.76 -28.46
CA ALA A 151 -2.27 -7.11 -27.63
C ALA A 151 -0.93 -6.75 -28.31
N ALA A 152 -0.92 -6.56 -29.64
CA ALA A 152 0.24 -6.05 -30.36
C ALA A 152 0.28 -4.50 -30.43
N SER A 153 -0.72 -3.80 -29.88
CA SER A 153 -0.80 -2.34 -29.94
C SER A 153 0.42 -1.65 -29.31
N PRO A 154 0.94 -0.55 -29.88
CA PRO A 154 1.97 0.26 -29.23
C PRO A 154 1.41 1.01 -28.01
N ASN A 155 0.09 1.15 -27.90
CA ASN A 155 -0.54 1.81 -26.76
C ASN A 155 -0.58 0.89 -25.54
N VAL A 156 -0.03 1.37 -24.42
CA VAL A 156 0.11 0.61 -23.18
C VAL A 156 -1.25 0.19 -22.61
N GLN A 157 -2.27 1.05 -22.65
CA GLN A 157 -3.58 0.76 -22.08
C GLN A 157 -4.35 -0.26 -22.91
N VAL A 158 -4.33 -0.13 -24.24
CA VAL A 158 -4.95 -1.09 -25.17
C VAL A 158 -4.26 -2.45 -25.05
N LYS A 159 -2.92 -2.49 -25.13
CA LYS A 159 -2.13 -3.71 -24.96
C LYS A 159 -2.43 -4.41 -23.63
N SER A 160 -2.33 -3.65 -22.54
CA SER A 160 -2.60 -4.13 -21.19
C SER A 160 -4.02 -4.69 -21.03
N SER A 161 -5.02 -4.00 -21.59
CA SER A 161 -6.43 -4.43 -21.55
C SER A 161 -6.67 -5.68 -22.38
N ALA A 162 -5.98 -5.83 -23.50
CA ALA A 162 -6.04 -7.03 -24.34
C ALA A 162 -5.42 -8.25 -23.62
N LEU A 163 -4.25 -8.09 -22.98
CA LEU A 163 -3.65 -9.14 -22.15
C LEU A 163 -4.56 -9.54 -20.99
N TYR A 164 -5.17 -8.55 -20.33
CA TYR A 164 -6.17 -8.80 -19.30
C TYR A 164 -7.36 -9.61 -19.85
N CYS A 165 -7.85 -9.26 -21.03
CA CYS A 165 -8.92 -9.97 -21.73
C CYS A 165 -8.55 -11.42 -22.04
N LEU A 166 -7.35 -11.69 -22.56
CA LEU A 166 -6.84 -13.05 -22.79
C LEU A 166 -6.85 -13.88 -21.51
N GLY A 167 -6.41 -13.29 -20.39
CA GLY A 167 -6.50 -13.94 -19.08
C GLY A 167 -7.94 -14.22 -18.65
N ARG A 168 -8.89 -13.31 -18.93
CA ARG A 168 -10.31 -13.53 -18.61
C ARG A 168 -10.93 -14.64 -19.45
N ILE A 169 -10.61 -14.71 -20.75
CA ILE A 169 -11.04 -15.79 -21.64
C ILE A 169 -10.50 -17.14 -21.12
N SER A 170 -9.21 -17.19 -20.78
CA SER A 170 -8.55 -18.40 -20.27
C SER A 170 -9.14 -18.93 -18.96
N ASN A 171 -9.79 -18.07 -18.18
CA ASN A 171 -10.43 -18.43 -16.91
C ASN A 171 -11.90 -18.81 -17.05
N ARG A 172 -12.50 -18.58 -18.21
CA ARG A 172 -13.93 -18.77 -18.46
C ARG A 172 -14.24 -19.87 -19.45
N LEU A 173 -13.28 -20.20 -20.31
CA LEU A 173 -13.40 -21.27 -21.27
C LEU A 173 -12.54 -22.45 -20.84
N ASP A 174 -13.02 -23.65 -21.11
CA ASP A 174 -12.18 -24.83 -21.03
C ASP A 174 -11.09 -24.76 -22.12
N SER A 175 -9.89 -25.22 -21.79
CA SER A 175 -8.78 -25.33 -22.73
C SER A 175 -9.16 -26.11 -24.01
N SER A 176 -10.06 -27.09 -23.93
CA SER A 176 -10.52 -27.90 -25.07
C SER A 176 -11.39 -27.12 -26.05
N ALA A 177 -11.95 -25.98 -25.65
CA ALA A 177 -12.77 -25.12 -26.51
C ALA A 177 -11.93 -24.23 -27.43
N ILE A 178 -10.62 -24.10 -27.19
CA ILE A 178 -9.70 -23.29 -27.99
C ILE A 178 -8.75 -24.23 -28.74
N GLY A 179 -8.57 -24.01 -30.04
CA GLY A 179 -7.62 -24.78 -30.84
C GLY A 179 -6.19 -24.62 -30.35
N GLU A 180 -5.35 -25.64 -30.59
CA GLU A 180 -3.97 -25.67 -30.10
C GLU A 180 -3.13 -24.49 -30.60
N LYS A 181 -3.29 -24.12 -31.88
CA LYS A 181 -2.60 -22.97 -32.49
C LYS A 181 -3.00 -21.65 -31.85
N GLU A 182 -4.28 -21.48 -31.53
CA GLU A 182 -4.78 -20.30 -30.84
C GLU A 182 -4.23 -20.23 -29.41
N ARG A 183 -4.20 -21.35 -28.67
CA ARG A 183 -3.60 -21.40 -27.33
C ARG A 183 -2.11 -21.06 -27.36
N GLU A 184 -1.37 -21.57 -28.34
CA GLU A 184 0.04 -21.24 -28.54
C GLU A 184 0.22 -19.74 -28.79
N LYS A 185 -0.57 -19.16 -29.71
CA LYS A 185 -0.52 -17.72 -30.01
C LYS A 185 -0.87 -16.87 -28.80
N MET A 186 -1.85 -17.28 -27.99
CA MET A 186 -2.21 -16.60 -26.73
C MET A 186 -1.04 -16.61 -25.75
N PHE A 187 -0.42 -17.78 -25.54
CA PHE A 187 0.74 -17.91 -24.66
C PHE A 187 1.90 -17.05 -25.14
N ASP A 188 2.30 -17.16 -26.41
CA ASP A 188 3.46 -16.44 -26.94
C ASP A 188 3.28 -14.93 -26.87
N THR A 189 2.05 -14.45 -27.14
CA THR A 189 1.70 -13.03 -27.01
C THR A 189 1.87 -12.54 -25.56
N CYS A 190 1.36 -13.28 -24.58
CA CYS A 190 1.52 -12.92 -23.18
C CYS A 190 2.97 -13.07 -22.70
N PHE A 191 3.68 -14.10 -23.15
CA PHE A 191 5.05 -14.37 -22.74
C PHE A 191 6.01 -13.30 -23.25
N ALA A 192 5.87 -12.87 -24.51
CA ALA A 192 6.64 -11.75 -25.06
C ALA A 192 6.42 -10.44 -24.29
N ALA A 193 5.19 -10.21 -23.80
CA ALA A 193 4.83 -9.03 -23.04
C ALA A 193 5.47 -8.97 -21.63
N LEU A 194 6.09 -10.05 -21.15
CA LEU A 194 6.87 -10.04 -19.91
C LEU A 194 8.14 -9.18 -20.01
N SER A 195 8.64 -8.93 -21.22
CA SER A 195 9.80 -8.06 -21.45
C SER A 195 9.42 -6.59 -21.71
N ASP A 196 8.13 -6.23 -21.64
CA ASP A 196 7.68 -4.86 -21.88
C ASP A 196 8.19 -3.91 -20.78
N PRO A 197 8.67 -2.70 -21.12
CA PRO A 197 9.21 -1.76 -20.12
C PRO A 197 8.14 -1.29 -19.11
N LYS A 198 6.85 -1.39 -19.44
CA LYS A 198 5.76 -0.93 -18.58
C LYS A 198 5.28 -2.03 -17.64
N ALA A 199 5.35 -1.74 -16.34
CA ALA A 199 4.91 -2.64 -15.28
C ALA A 199 3.45 -3.11 -15.43
N LEU A 200 2.57 -2.24 -15.92
CA LEU A 200 1.16 -2.58 -16.13
C LEU A 200 0.98 -3.67 -17.19
N THR A 201 1.75 -3.61 -18.29
CA THR A 201 1.77 -4.64 -19.34
C THR A 201 2.24 -5.97 -18.76
N ARG A 202 3.38 -5.97 -18.05
CA ARG A 202 3.96 -7.17 -17.43
C ARG A 202 3.03 -7.79 -16.39
N LEU A 203 2.35 -6.97 -15.59
CA LEU A 203 1.33 -7.43 -14.64
C LEU A 203 0.25 -8.25 -15.34
N HIS A 204 -0.35 -7.72 -16.40
CA HIS A 204 -1.43 -8.42 -17.10
C HIS A 204 -0.95 -9.62 -17.92
N ALA A 205 0.29 -9.60 -18.41
CA ALA A 205 0.96 -10.76 -18.98
C ALA A 205 1.08 -11.91 -17.95
N ILE A 206 1.61 -11.63 -16.74
CA ILE A 206 1.69 -12.61 -15.66
C ILE A 206 0.30 -13.12 -15.27
N LYS A 207 -0.70 -12.23 -15.14
CA LYS A 207 -2.09 -12.64 -14.87
C LYS A 207 -2.66 -13.59 -15.91
N ALA A 208 -2.40 -13.31 -17.19
CA ALA A 208 -2.91 -14.14 -18.27
C ALA A 208 -2.25 -15.51 -18.28
N ILE A 209 -0.91 -15.56 -18.22
CA ILE A 209 -0.13 -16.81 -18.16
C ILE A 209 -0.51 -17.63 -16.93
N GLY A 210 -0.63 -16.98 -15.77
CA GLY A 210 -1.06 -17.61 -14.53
C GLY A 210 -2.41 -18.31 -14.64
N LYS A 211 -3.38 -17.68 -15.28
CA LYS A 211 -4.70 -18.29 -15.53
C LYS A 211 -4.64 -19.41 -16.55
N MET A 212 -3.81 -19.28 -17.59
CA MET A 212 -3.57 -20.36 -18.55
C MET A 212 -2.95 -21.60 -17.88
N LEU A 213 -1.99 -21.40 -16.95
CA LEU A 213 -1.43 -22.46 -16.11
C LEU A 213 -2.52 -23.18 -15.31
N CYS A 214 -3.31 -22.43 -14.53
CA CYS A 214 -4.34 -23.00 -13.66
C CYS A 214 -5.46 -23.72 -14.43
N ASN A 215 -5.72 -23.35 -15.69
CA ASN A 215 -6.80 -23.90 -16.51
C ASN A 215 -6.30 -24.85 -17.61
N SER A 216 -5.08 -25.38 -17.50
CA SER A 216 -4.53 -26.41 -18.40
C SER A 216 -4.45 -26.00 -19.89
N TYR A 217 -4.19 -24.72 -20.16
CA TYR A 217 -4.02 -24.21 -21.54
C TYR A 217 -2.64 -24.51 -22.12
N LEU A 218 -1.66 -24.74 -21.25
CA LEU A 218 -0.24 -24.75 -21.59
C LEU A 218 0.29 -26.17 -21.72
N THR A 219 1.19 -26.37 -22.69
CA THR A 219 2.03 -27.58 -22.80
C THR A 219 3.03 -27.65 -21.64
N GLU A 220 3.60 -28.82 -21.36
CA GLU A 220 4.61 -29.00 -20.31
C GLU A 220 5.80 -28.03 -20.47
N LYS A 221 6.26 -27.83 -21.70
CA LYS A 221 7.35 -26.88 -22.01
C LYS A 221 6.97 -25.42 -21.69
N GLN A 222 5.72 -25.03 -21.95
CA GLN A 222 5.22 -23.69 -21.65
C GLN A 222 5.01 -23.50 -20.13
N VAL A 223 4.60 -24.56 -19.42
CA VAL A 223 4.52 -24.58 -17.96
C VAL A 223 5.90 -24.31 -17.34
N GLU A 224 6.92 -25.04 -17.78
CA GLU A 224 8.30 -24.85 -17.30
C GLU A 224 8.81 -23.42 -17.58
N LYS A 225 8.61 -22.93 -18.82
CA LYS A 225 8.96 -21.54 -19.19
C LYS A 225 8.29 -20.52 -18.29
N SER A 226 7.00 -20.69 -18.00
CA SER A 226 6.22 -19.78 -17.15
C SER A 226 6.75 -19.77 -15.73
N HIS A 227 7.03 -20.95 -15.17
CA HIS A 227 7.63 -21.09 -13.84
C HIS A 227 9.00 -20.44 -13.73
N LYS A 228 9.84 -20.57 -14.75
CA LYS A 228 11.13 -19.89 -14.80
C LYS A 228 10.95 -18.38 -14.85
N ALA A 229 10.08 -17.88 -15.73
CA ALA A 229 9.82 -16.45 -15.85
C ALA A 229 9.26 -15.82 -14.57
N PHE A 230 8.36 -16.52 -13.86
CA PHE A 230 7.82 -16.03 -12.59
C PHE A 230 8.87 -16.04 -11.47
N ARG A 231 9.77 -17.03 -11.44
CA ARG A 231 10.90 -17.04 -10.50
C ARG A 231 11.88 -15.90 -10.78
N ALA A 232 12.17 -15.63 -12.06
CA ALA A 232 12.98 -14.50 -12.48
C ALA A 232 12.36 -13.16 -12.04
N ALA A 233 11.06 -12.98 -12.24
CA ALA A 233 10.35 -11.79 -11.77
C ALA A 233 10.52 -11.57 -10.25
N LEU A 234 10.60 -12.66 -9.47
CA LEU A 234 10.80 -12.62 -8.02
C LEU A 234 12.26 -12.50 -7.56
N GLY A 235 13.24 -12.62 -8.45
CA GLY A 235 14.66 -12.71 -8.07
C GLY A 235 15.01 -14.00 -7.33
N LEU A 236 14.33 -15.10 -7.67
CA LEU A 236 14.61 -16.44 -7.13
C LEU A 236 15.62 -17.23 -7.98
N ASP A 237 16.21 -16.58 -8.99
CA ASP A 237 17.29 -17.08 -9.84
C ASP A 237 18.43 -16.03 -9.91
N ASP A 238 19.45 -16.29 -10.73
CA ASP A 238 20.66 -15.45 -10.83
C ASP A 238 20.45 -14.12 -11.61
N TYR A 239 19.21 -13.71 -11.88
CA TYR A 239 18.88 -12.53 -12.69
C TYR A 239 18.30 -11.37 -11.86
N GLU A 240 18.30 -10.17 -12.45
CA GLU A 240 17.65 -8.99 -11.87
C GLU A 240 16.12 -9.20 -11.79
N TRP A 241 15.60 -9.19 -10.58
CA TRP A 241 14.18 -9.19 -10.24
C TRP A 241 13.40 -7.99 -10.81
N ASP A 242 12.08 -8.15 -10.99
CA ASP A 242 11.22 -7.07 -11.45
C ASP A 242 11.03 -6.00 -10.36
N ILE A 243 11.43 -4.76 -10.64
CA ILE A 243 11.29 -3.63 -9.71
C ILE A 243 9.83 -3.32 -9.33
N ALA A 244 8.87 -3.69 -10.18
CA ALA A 244 7.47 -3.39 -9.95
C ALA A 244 6.83 -4.42 -9.01
N TYR A 245 6.55 -3.99 -7.77
CA TYR A 245 5.90 -4.83 -6.75
C TYR A 245 4.63 -5.53 -7.26
N ILE A 246 3.78 -4.83 -8.02
CA ILE A 246 2.53 -5.39 -8.56
C ILE A 246 2.78 -6.62 -9.45
N VAL A 247 3.87 -6.62 -10.22
CA VAL A 247 4.23 -7.72 -11.12
C VAL A 247 4.71 -8.90 -10.29
N ARG A 248 5.60 -8.64 -9.33
CA ARG A 248 6.13 -9.66 -8.41
C ARG A 248 5.05 -10.32 -7.58
N ASN A 249 4.17 -9.54 -6.97
CA ASN A 249 3.07 -10.05 -6.17
C ASN A 249 2.19 -11.04 -6.98
N GLU A 250 1.94 -10.73 -8.25
CA GLU A 250 1.18 -11.64 -9.09
C GLU A 250 1.97 -12.90 -9.48
N ALA A 251 3.28 -12.76 -9.74
CA ALA A 251 4.16 -13.90 -10.04
C ALA A 251 4.21 -14.89 -8.86
N GLU A 252 4.36 -14.36 -7.64
CA GLU A 252 4.34 -15.13 -6.40
C GLU A 252 2.99 -15.84 -6.20
N HIS A 253 1.89 -15.13 -6.42
CA HIS A 253 0.54 -15.69 -6.31
C HIS A 253 0.35 -16.94 -7.18
N TYR A 254 0.66 -16.87 -8.47
CA TYR A 254 0.49 -18.03 -9.36
C TYR A 254 1.53 -19.12 -9.13
N LEU A 255 2.76 -18.79 -8.72
CA LEU A 255 3.74 -19.79 -8.30
C LEU A 255 3.26 -20.59 -7.09
N HIS A 256 2.60 -19.94 -6.14
CA HIS A 256 2.02 -20.61 -4.98
C HIS A 256 0.84 -21.52 -5.39
N LEU A 257 -0.11 -21.01 -6.17
CA LEU A 257 -1.28 -21.79 -6.62
C LEU A 257 -0.90 -23.05 -7.40
N CYS A 258 0.12 -22.96 -8.26
CA CYS A 258 0.58 -24.13 -9.01
C CYS A 258 1.24 -25.20 -8.12
N ARG A 259 1.73 -24.84 -6.93
CA ARG A 259 2.27 -25.79 -5.95
C ARG A 259 1.19 -26.42 -5.08
N SER A 260 0.09 -25.71 -4.80
CA SER A 260 -0.99 -26.20 -3.95
C SER A 260 -2.03 -27.07 -4.67
N GLY A 261 -2.10 -27.01 -6.02
CA GLY A 261 -3.02 -27.83 -6.81
C GLY A 261 -4.50 -27.42 -6.71
N GLU A 262 -4.80 -26.26 -6.13
CA GLU A 262 -6.17 -25.76 -5.95
C GLU A 262 -6.73 -25.11 -7.24
N LYS A 263 -7.82 -25.66 -7.79
CA LYS A 263 -8.60 -24.99 -8.85
C LYS A 263 -9.50 -23.91 -8.25
N GLN A 264 -9.58 -22.74 -8.89
CA GLN A 264 -10.51 -21.68 -8.52
C GLN A 264 -11.97 -22.12 -8.71
N ASN A 265 -12.69 -22.38 -7.63
CA ASN A 265 -14.15 -22.28 -7.61
C ASN A 265 -14.56 -21.15 -6.64
N GLY A 266 -14.94 -20.00 -7.20
CA GLY A 266 -15.48 -18.87 -6.45
C GLY A 266 -14.44 -17.81 -6.05
N LYS A 267 -14.84 -16.54 -6.19
CA LYS A 267 -14.08 -15.30 -5.94
C LYS A 267 -13.04 -15.45 -4.81
N SER A 268 -11.79 -15.76 -5.18
CA SER A 268 -10.66 -15.57 -4.27
C SER A 268 -10.57 -14.07 -3.96
N LYS A 269 -10.87 -13.70 -2.71
CA LYS A 269 -10.52 -12.38 -2.19
C LYS A 269 -9.03 -12.24 -2.44
N ALA A 270 -8.64 -11.25 -3.25
CA ALA A 270 -7.24 -10.90 -3.54
C ALA A 270 -6.40 -11.16 -2.28
N SER A 271 -5.39 -12.01 -2.39
CA SER A 271 -4.58 -12.50 -1.27
C SER A 271 -4.29 -11.37 -0.31
N VAL A 272 -5.04 -11.30 0.79
CA VAL A 272 -4.83 -10.31 1.83
C VAL A 272 -3.48 -10.69 2.41
N TYR A 273 -2.49 -9.84 2.16
CA TYR A 273 -1.18 -9.93 2.79
C TYR A 273 -1.41 -9.94 4.30
N LYS A 274 -1.43 -11.13 4.90
CA LYS A 274 -1.66 -11.29 6.33
C LYS A 274 -0.31 -11.57 6.97
N GLN A 275 0.46 -10.51 7.13
CA GLN A 275 1.62 -10.57 8.02
C GLN A 275 1.12 -10.51 9.46
N ASP A 276 1.65 -11.40 10.29
CA ASP A 276 1.39 -11.41 11.73
C ASP A 276 2.18 -10.28 12.40
N PHE A 277 1.52 -9.50 13.26
CA PHE A 277 2.08 -8.41 14.05
C PHE A 277 1.83 -8.61 15.55
N THR A 278 1.90 -9.87 15.99
CA THR A 278 1.73 -10.26 17.40
C THR A 278 2.84 -9.71 18.29
N ILE A 279 2.45 -9.19 19.45
CA ILE A 279 3.36 -8.79 20.54
C ILE A 279 3.90 -10.07 21.18
N LEU A 280 5.19 -10.31 21.00
CA LEU A 280 5.90 -11.45 21.56
C LEU A 280 6.34 -11.19 23.00
N THR A 281 6.77 -9.96 23.31
CA THR A 281 7.13 -9.55 24.67
C THR A 281 6.78 -8.09 24.89
N LYS A 282 6.41 -7.75 26.13
CA LYS A 282 6.17 -6.39 26.60
C LYS A 282 6.90 -6.20 27.93
N LYS A 283 7.68 -5.12 28.05
CA LYS A 283 8.40 -4.75 29.27
C LYS A 283 8.22 -3.26 29.52
N GLU A 284 7.78 -2.88 30.70
CA GLU A 284 7.83 -1.48 31.12
C GLU A 284 9.29 -1.10 31.41
N LEU A 285 9.78 -0.02 30.79
CA LEU A 285 11.15 0.46 30.95
C LEU A 285 11.24 1.59 31.97
N SER A 286 10.25 2.47 31.95
CA SER A 286 10.04 3.60 32.86
C SER A 286 8.55 3.91 32.90
N PRO A 287 8.05 4.74 33.84
CA PRO A 287 6.62 5.02 33.96
C PRO A 287 5.98 5.40 32.62
N ASN A 288 4.97 4.62 32.22
CA ASN A 288 4.22 4.79 30.96
C ASN A 288 5.03 4.58 29.66
N THR A 289 6.23 4.00 29.72
CA THR A 289 7.07 3.72 28.55
C THR A 289 7.41 2.24 28.47
N TYR A 290 7.10 1.63 27.33
CA TYR A 290 7.15 0.19 27.13
C TYR A 290 8.04 -0.19 25.96
N HIS A 291 8.85 -1.22 26.16
CA HIS A 291 9.53 -1.97 25.11
C HIS A 291 8.62 -3.10 24.62
N LEU A 292 8.38 -3.14 23.31
CA LEU A 292 7.57 -4.16 22.66
C LEU A 292 8.42 -4.91 21.62
N ARG A 293 8.41 -6.23 21.70
CA ARG A 293 8.92 -7.10 20.64
C ARG A 293 7.76 -7.59 19.80
N ILE A 294 7.81 -7.35 18.50
CA ILE A 294 6.72 -7.64 17.58
C ILE A 294 7.18 -8.65 16.53
N ASN A 295 6.40 -9.71 16.34
CA ASN A 295 6.58 -10.61 15.19
C ASN A 295 6.40 -9.79 13.91
N ALA A 296 7.41 -9.74 13.04
CA ALA A 296 7.38 -8.93 11.85
C ALA A 296 8.46 -9.37 10.83
N PRO A 297 8.38 -10.59 10.27
CA PRO A 297 9.49 -11.20 9.54
C PRO A 297 9.91 -10.40 8.30
N LEU A 298 8.97 -9.80 7.58
CA LEU A 298 9.26 -9.04 6.36
C LEU A 298 9.90 -7.68 6.67
N LEU A 299 9.51 -7.06 7.79
CA LEU A 299 10.16 -5.85 8.29
C LEU A 299 11.57 -6.17 8.77
N ALA A 300 11.72 -7.19 9.63
CA ALA A 300 13.00 -7.64 10.14
C ALA A 300 13.97 -8.00 9.01
N ALA A 301 13.50 -8.55 7.89
CA ALA A 301 14.33 -8.89 6.73
C ALA A 301 14.86 -7.67 5.95
N LYS A 302 14.25 -6.49 6.05
CA LYS A 302 14.56 -5.33 5.19
C LYS A 302 14.95 -4.05 5.93
N ILE A 303 14.54 -3.90 7.19
CA ILE A 303 14.80 -2.71 8.01
C ILE A 303 16.31 -2.41 8.11
N LYS A 304 16.63 -1.12 8.13
CA LYS A 304 17.97 -0.56 8.36
C LYS A 304 17.92 0.51 9.46
N ALA A 305 19.08 0.86 10.01
CA ALA A 305 19.20 1.92 11.01
C ALA A 305 18.63 3.27 10.50
N GLY A 306 17.97 4.02 11.39
CA GLY A 306 17.29 5.29 11.07
C GLY A 306 15.88 5.18 10.49
N GLN A 307 15.47 3.98 10.07
CA GLN A 307 14.13 3.76 9.53
C GLN A 307 13.09 3.53 10.64
N PHE A 308 11.83 3.75 10.29
CA PHE A 308 10.70 3.67 11.22
C PHE A 308 9.53 2.90 10.60
N VAL A 309 8.47 2.70 11.38
CA VAL A 309 7.20 2.13 10.92
C VAL A 309 6.04 3.06 11.22
N ILE A 310 4.98 2.98 10.42
CA ILE A 310 3.66 3.52 10.80
C ILE A 310 2.83 2.38 11.37
N ILE A 311 2.35 2.53 12.60
CA ILE A 311 1.48 1.56 13.25
C ILE A 311 0.05 2.06 13.39
N ARG A 312 -0.88 1.12 13.47
CA ARG A 312 -2.24 1.36 13.93
C ARG A 312 -2.67 0.22 14.88
N PRO A 313 -2.83 0.49 16.19
CA PRO A 313 -3.12 -0.57 17.16
C PRO A 313 -4.49 -1.21 16.95
N ASN A 314 -5.55 -0.42 16.72
CA ASN A 314 -6.91 -0.92 16.49
C ASN A 314 -7.52 -0.30 15.22
N SER A 315 -8.61 -0.87 14.70
CA SER A 315 -9.22 -0.43 13.44
C SER A 315 -9.69 1.04 13.43
N HIS A 316 -10.02 1.58 14.60
CA HIS A 316 -10.47 2.97 14.79
C HIS A 316 -9.36 3.91 15.29
N SER A 317 -8.17 3.38 15.59
CA SER A 317 -7.03 4.19 16.01
C SER A 317 -6.47 4.97 14.82
N GLU A 318 -5.73 6.05 15.08
CA GLU A 318 -5.01 6.75 14.03
C GLU A 318 -3.70 6.03 13.67
N ARG A 319 -3.05 6.49 12.59
CA ARG A 319 -1.74 6.00 12.15
C ARG A 319 -0.65 6.84 12.82
N ILE A 320 0.24 6.23 13.59
CA ILE A 320 1.34 6.93 14.27
C ILE A 320 2.72 6.36 13.89
N PRO A 321 3.76 7.20 13.72
CA PRO A 321 5.11 6.75 13.44
C PRO A 321 5.82 6.29 14.72
N LEU A 322 6.56 5.18 14.64
CA LEU A 322 7.44 4.70 15.70
C LEU A 322 8.80 4.26 15.13
N SER A 323 9.87 4.72 15.76
CA SER A 323 11.23 4.29 15.44
C SER A 323 11.46 2.83 15.85
N ILE A 324 12.30 2.14 15.09
CA ILE A 324 12.76 0.79 15.42
C ILE A 324 13.99 0.88 16.33
N CYS A 325 13.99 0.17 17.47
CA CYS A 325 15.16 0.11 18.36
C CYS A 325 16.00 -1.15 18.17
N GLY A 326 15.46 -2.21 17.56
CA GLY A 326 16.16 -3.45 17.32
C GLY A 326 15.40 -4.39 16.38
N TRP A 327 16.08 -5.45 15.93
CA TRP A 327 15.45 -6.52 15.15
C TRP A 327 16.33 -7.78 15.14
N ASP A 328 15.70 -8.93 14.89
CA ASP A 328 16.40 -10.18 14.59
C ASP A 328 15.89 -10.73 13.25
N ARG A 329 16.78 -10.77 12.26
CA ARG A 329 16.44 -11.22 10.90
C ARG A 329 16.09 -12.72 10.83
N LYS A 330 16.67 -13.54 11.70
CA LYS A 330 16.48 -15.00 11.71
C LYS A 330 15.20 -15.37 12.46
N LYS A 331 14.97 -14.75 13.62
CA LYS A 331 13.76 -14.96 14.43
C LYS A 331 12.55 -14.19 13.89
N GLY A 332 12.77 -13.20 13.03
CA GLY A 332 11.72 -12.51 12.31
C GLY A 332 10.96 -11.47 13.15
N TYR A 333 11.62 -10.82 14.13
CA TYR A 333 10.98 -9.78 14.95
C TYR A 333 11.66 -8.43 14.81
N ILE A 334 10.91 -7.39 15.17
CA ILE A 334 11.42 -6.04 15.44
C ILE A 334 11.14 -5.67 16.90
N ASP A 335 11.90 -4.72 17.42
CA ASP A 335 11.73 -4.13 18.74
C ASP A 335 11.34 -2.65 18.58
N LEU A 336 10.37 -2.20 19.38
CA LEU A 336 9.81 -0.86 19.42
C LEU A 336 9.81 -0.34 20.86
N ILE A 337 9.91 0.98 21.01
CA ILE A 337 9.62 1.67 22.28
C ILE A 337 8.45 2.61 22.05
N ILE A 338 7.49 2.56 22.96
CA ILE A 338 6.31 3.42 22.92
C ILE A 338 6.00 3.97 24.31
N MET A 339 5.73 5.27 24.36
CA MET A 339 5.29 5.97 25.56
C MET A 339 3.81 6.36 25.40
N ALA A 340 3.01 6.16 26.43
CA ALA A 340 1.62 6.61 26.46
C ALA A 340 1.56 8.15 26.58
N ALA A 341 1.56 8.83 25.43
CA ALA A 341 1.62 10.30 25.32
C ALA A 341 0.30 10.93 24.80
N GLY A 342 -0.58 10.11 24.23
CA GLY A 342 -1.85 10.49 23.62
C GLY A 342 -2.66 9.25 23.25
N ARG A 343 -3.87 9.44 22.73
CA ARG A 343 -4.90 8.38 22.68
C ARG A 343 -4.40 7.11 22.02
N THR A 344 -3.88 7.22 20.79
CA THR A 344 -3.41 6.07 20.02
C THR A 344 -2.23 5.37 20.68
N SER A 345 -1.31 6.13 21.28
CA SER A 345 -0.19 5.52 22.00
C SER A 345 -0.63 4.82 23.29
N THR A 346 -1.60 5.37 24.01
CA THR A 346 -2.19 4.71 25.18
C THR A 346 -2.93 3.43 24.78
N GLU A 347 -3.71 3.47 23.70
CA GLU A 347 -4.37 2.27 23.14
C GLU A 347 -3.36 1.19 22.74
N ALA A 348 -2.18 1.57 22.22
CA ALA A 348 -1.11 0.64 21.90
C ALA A 348 -0.46 0.05 23.17
N THR A 349 -0.24 0.85 24.21
CA THR A 349 0.36 0.37 25.48
C THR A 349 -0.59 -0.49 26.31
N LEU A 350 -1.91 -0.42 26.07
CA LEU A 350 -2.90 -1.29 26.70
C LEU A 350 -2.95 -2.70 26.10
N LYS A 351 -2.34 -2.93 24.94
CA LYS A 351 -2.24 -4.28 24.36
C LYS A 351 -1.29 -5.14 25.17
N GLU A 352 -1.60 -6.42 25.27
CA GLU A 352 -0.84 -7.41 26.02
C GLU A 352 -0.07 -8.37 25.12
N VAL A 353 0.82 -9.16 25.73
CA VAL A 353 1.53 -10.23 25.01
C VAL A 353 0.52 -11.21 24.41
N GLY A 354 0.67 -11.52 23.12
CA GLY A 354 -0.28 -12.31 22.35
C GLY A 354 -1.29 -11.49 21.54
N ASP A 355 -1.49 -10.20 21.85
CA ASP A 355 -2.29 -9.31 21.01
C ASP A 355 -1.53 -8.91 19.74
N SER A 356 -2.26 -8.47 18.72
CA SER A 356 -1.70 -7.97 17.45
C SER A 356 -2.06 -6.51 17.18
N PHE A 357 -1.18 -5.81 16.47
CA PHE A 357 -1.49 -4.56 15.80
C PHE A 357 -2.31 -4.82 14.52
N VAL A 358 -3.28 -3.96 14.22
CA VAL A 358 -4.09 -4.08 13.00
C VAL A 358 -3.25 -3.79 11.76
N ASP A 359 -2.45 -2.73 11.80
CA ASP A 359 -1.53 -2.39 10.71
C ASP A 359 -0.15 -2.04 11.23
N MET A 360 0.86 -2.45 10.48
CA MET A 360 2.23 -1.99 10.63
C MET A 360 2.86 -1.91 9.24
N VAL A 361 3.33 -0.72 8.87
CA VAL A 361 3.85 -0.43 7.53
C VAL A 361 5.29 0.06 7.62
N GLY A 362 6.17 -0.60 6.89
CA GLY A 362 7.55 -0.19 6.67
C GLY A 362 8.38 -1.22 5.91
N PRO A 363 9.72 -1.11 5.95
CA PRO A 363 10.47 -0.02 6.58
C PRO A 363 10.23 1.31 5.84
N LEU A 364 10.06 2.40 6.59
CA LEU A 364 9.85 3.75 6.06
C LEU A 364 11.01 4.68 6.40
N GLY A 365 11.14 5.78 5.66
CA GLY A 365 12.28 6.69 5.75
C GLY A 365 13.54 6.15 5.06
N GLN A 366 14.54 7.02 5.00
CA GLN A 366 15.89 6.73 4.56
C GLN A 366 16.69 6.11 5.70
N ARG A 367 17.73 5.35 5.33
CA ARG A 367 18.71 4.88 6.31
C ARG A 367 19.45 6.08 6.90
N SER A 368 19.81 6.02 8.18
CA SER A 368 20.73 6.97 8.80
C SER A 368 22.06 7.07 8.03
N HIS A 369 22.70 8.23 8.16
CA HIS A 369 24.02 8.48 7.61
C HIS A 369 25.07 7.70 8.41
N VAL A 370 25.48 6.56 7.85
CA VAL A 370 26.52 5.69 8.40
C VAL A 370 27.66 5.64 7.39
N ALA A 371 28.78 6.23 7.76
CA ALA A 371 30.01 6.26 6.97
C ALA A 371 31.22 6.02 7.88
N LYS A 372 32.41 5.94 7.29
CA LYS A 372 33.67 5.96 8.04
C LYS A 372 34.09 7.41 8.25
N TYR A 373 34.41 7.76 9.48
CA TYR A 373 34.80 9.11 9.89
C TYR A 373 36.22 9.16 10.45
N ASP A 374 36.84 10.34 10.35
CA ASP A 374 38.15 10.66 10.93
C ASP A 374 37.97 11.43 12.25
N GLY A 375 37.49 10.70 13.27
CA GLY A 375 37.13 11.20 14.59
C GLY A 375 36.01 10.36 15.22
N ALA A 376 35.62 10.72 16.44
CA ALA A 376 34.52 10.07 17.15
C ALA A 376 33.17 10.41 16.50
N CYS A 377 32.28 9.42 16.49
CA CYS A 377 30.87 9.56 16.12
C CYS A 377 30.04 9.56 17.41
N VAL A 378 29.29 10.62 17.67
CA VAL A 378 28.47 10.75 18.88
C VAL A 378 27.01 10.46 18.54
N VAL A 379 26.35 9.60 19.31
CA VAL A 379 24.91 9.35 19.21
C VAL A 379 24.22 9.77 20.50
N ILE A 380 23.20 10.62 20.39
CA ILE A 380 22.59 11.34 21.52
C ILE A 380 21.09 11.03 21.57
N GLY A 381 20.67 10.35 22.63
CA GLY A 381 19.30 9.93 22.87
C GLY A 381 18.66 10.66 24.04
N GLY A 382 17.43 11.14 23.85
CA GLY A 382 16.60 11.69 24.93
C GLY A 382 15.25 10.99 25.03
N GLY A 383 14.94 10.41 26.20
CA GLY A 383 13.71 9.62 26.40
C GLY A 383 13.59 8.44 25.43
N TYR A 384 12.44 8.31 24.74
CA TYR A 384 12.25 7.26 23.70
C TYR A 384 13.27 7.34 22.55
N GLY A 385 13.92 8.49 22.35
CA GLY A 385 14.97 8.66 21.35
C GLY A 385 16.20 7.80 21.59
N THR A 386 16.45 7.36 22.83
CA THR A 386 17.56 6.45 23.16
C THR A 386 17.46 5.12 22.44
N GLY A 387 16.25 4.56 22.31
CA GLY A 387 16.06 3.32 21.54
C GLY A 387 16.35 3.51 20.05
N ALA A 388 15.99 4.67 19.49
CA ALA A 388 16.12 4.94 18.06
C ALA A 388 17.58 5.09 17.59
N ILE A 389 18.50 5.48 18.47
CA ILE A 389 19.92 5.63 18.13
C ILE A 389 20.71 4.32 18.16
N ILE A 390 20.24 3.29 18.87
CA ILE A 390 20.96 2.02 19.05
C ILE A 390 21.31 1.34 17.72
N PRO A 391 20.40 1.18 16.75
CA PRO A 391 20.75 0.60 15.46
C PRO A 391 21.81 1.40 14.69
N THR A 392 21.78 2.74 14.79
CA THR A 392 22.76 3.59 14.11
C THR A 392 24.13 3.51 14.78
N ALA A 393 24.16 3.47 16.11
CA ALA A 393 25.38 3.26 16.90
C ALA A 393 26.07 1.93 16.52
N ARG A 394 25.29 0.85 16.46
CA ARG A 394 25.75 -0.48 16.02
C ARG A 394 26.35 -0.41 14.62
N ASP A 395 25.61 0.12 13.65
CA ASP A 395 26.08 0.18 12.26
C ASP A 395 27.36 1.04 12.12
N LEU A 396 27.49 2.14 12.88
CA LEU A 396 28.71 2.97 12.92
C LEU A 396 29.90 2.20 13.49
N ARG A 397 29.68 1.46 14.60
CA ARG A 397 30.73 0.66 15.24
C ARG A 397 31.16 -0.52 14.39
N GLU A 398 30.23 -1.18 13.69
CA GLU A 398 30.52 -2.26 12.73
C GLU A 398 31.37 -1.76 11.53
N MET A 399 31.27 -0.48 11.16
CA MET A 399 32.18 0.17 10.19
C MET A 399 33.54 0.56 10.80
N GLY A 400 33.77 0.23 12.07
CA GLY A 400 35.01 0.47 12.80
C GLY A 400 35.18 1.91 13.28
N ASN A 401 34.12 2.72 13.34
CA ASN A 401 34.20 4.06 13.94
C ASN A 401 34.37 3.96 15.47
N ARG A 402 34.99 4.98 16.06
CA ARG A 402 34.90 5.24 17.50
C ARG A 402 33.49 5.80 17.78
N VAL A 403 32.69 5.10 18.59
CA VAL A 403 31.29 5.49 18.84
C VAL A 403 31.08 5.79 20.32
N ILE A 404 30.55 6.99 20.60
CA ILE A 404 30.25 7.46 21.95
C ILE A 404 28.75 7.73 22.07
N GLY A 405 28.10 7.09 23.03
CA GLY A 405 26.69 7.32 23.33
C GLY A 405 26.50 8.40 24.41
N ILE A 406 25.43 9.19 24.29
CA ILE A 406 24.95 10.07 25.35
C ILE A 406 23.46 9.80 25.56
N VAL A 407 23.05 9.54 26.80
CA VAL A 407 21.64 9.35 27.18
C VAL A 407 21.23 10.44 28.15
N GLY A 408 20.17 11.17 27.81
CA GLY A 408 19.61 12.23 28.65
C GLY A 408 18.22 11.91 29.17
N ALA A 409 18.01 12.14 30.47
CA ALA A 409 16.71 12.08 31.13
C ALA A 409 16.52 13.25 32.12
N ARG A 410 15.30 13.46 32.60
CA ARG A 410 15.04 14.48 33.64
C ARG A 410 15.55 14.02 35.00
N GLU A 411 15.33 12.75 35.30
CA GLU A 411 15.70 12.05 36.53
C GLU A 411 16.02 10.59 36.18
N LYS A 412 16.68 9.90 37.10
CA LYS A 412 17.17 8.53 36.95
C LYS A 412 16.09 7.54 36.49
N ASP A 413 14.88 7.62 37.05
CA ASP A 413 13.80 6.66 36.79
C ASP A 413 13.22 6.76 35.36
N LEU A 414 13.60 7.80 34.62
CA LEU A 414 13.22 7.98 33.22
C LEU A 414 14.31 7.54 32.23
N LEU A 415 15.47 7.09 32.71
CA LEU A 415 16.51 6.52 31.86
C LEU A 415 16.03 5.18 31.29
N ILE A 416 16.19 5.03 29.98
CA ILE A 416 15.83 3.80 29.27
C ILE A 416 16.94 3.40 28.31
N MET A 417 17.08 2.10 28.08
CA MET A 417 17.98 1.52 27.08
C MET A 417 19.47 1.88 27.22
N VAL A 418 19.92 2.26 28.43
CA VAL A 418 21.30 2.67 28.67
C VAL A 418 22.27 1.50 28.48
N ASP A 419 21.91 0.32 29.00
CA ASP A 419 22.75 -0.87 28.92
C ASP A 419 22.81 -1.41 27.49
N GLU A 420 21.69 -1.42 26.79
CA GLU A 420 21.62 -1.80 25.38
C GLU A 420 22.44 -0.85 24.49
N LEU A 421 22.52 0.45 24.83
CA LEU A 421 23.42 1.37 24.14
C LEU A 421 24.89 1.10 24.46
N ARG A 422 25.22 0.73 25.71
CA ARG A 422 26.59 0.35 26.12
C ARG A 422 27.11 -0.86 25.38
N GLU A 423 26.24 -1.78 24.96
CA GLU A 423 26.64 -2.95 24.15
C GLU A 423 27.14 -2.55 22.75
N VAL A 424 26.67 -1.42 22.20
CA VAL A 424 26.93 -1.01 20.82
C VAL A 424 27.79 0.26 20.67
N CYS A 425 28.19 0.88 21.77
CA CYS A 425 29.15 2.00 21.81
C CYS A 425 30.44 1.57 22.52
N ASP A 426 31.56 2.27 22.32
CA ASP A 426 32.76 2.00 23.13
C ASP A 426 32.81 2.87 24.41
N GLU A 427 31.99 3.91 24.51
CA GLU A 427 31.76 4.66 25.75
C GLU A 427 30.32 5.21 25.76
N VAL A 428 29.70 5.30 26.94
CA VAL A 428 28.36 5.90 27.09
C VAL A 428 28.35 6.83 28.30
N PHE A 429 27.91 8.06 28.07
CA PHE A 429 27.66 9.07 29.09
C PHE A 429 26.16 9.12 29.41
N VAL A 430 25.85 9.22 30.70
CA VAL A 430 24.49 9.41 31.19
C VAL A 430 24.40 10.81 31.78
N THR A 431 23.32 11.53 31.45
CA THR A 431 23.03 12.85 32.01
C THR A 431 21.62 12.88 32.59
N THR A 432 21.47 13.35 33.82
CA THR A 432 20.15 13.67 34.39
C THR A 432 20.08 15.14 34.80
N ASN A 433 18.96 15.80 34.52
CA ASN A 433 18.81 17.22 34.82
C ASN A 433 18.98 17.55 36.31
N ASP A 434 18.64 16.60 37.19
CA ASP A 434 18.67 16.72 38.65
C ASP A 434 19.93 16.10 39.31
N GLY A 435 20.85 15.54 38.51
CA GLY A 435 22.06 14.87 39.01
C GLY A 435 21.82 13.52 39.69
N SER A 436 20.60 12.97 39.65
CA SER A 436 20.28 11.65 40.22
C SER A 436 21.06 10.48 39.62
N GLU A 437 21.57 10.58 38.39
CA GLU A 437 22.52 9.62 37.81
C GLU A 437 23.45 10.27 36.78
N GLY A 438 24.75 9.93 36.83
CA GLY A 438 25.73 10.38 35.85
C GLY A 438 26.09 11.86 36.01
N ILE A 439 26.11 12.59 34.89
CA ILE A 439 26.43 14.02 34.86
C ILE A 439 25.16 14.83 35.12
N GLU A 440 25.19 15.69 36.14
CA GLU A 440 24.12 16.67 36.36
C GLU A 440 24.03 17.65 35.18
N GLY A 441 22.83 17.74 34.59
CA GLY A 441 22.51 18.66 33.50
C GLY A 441 22.04 17.97 32.22
N PHE A 442 22.09 18.72 31.11
CA PHE A 442 21.66 18.27 29.79
C PHE A 442 22.74 17.49 29.03
N VAL A 443 22.31 16.77 27.99
CA VAL A 443 23.19 16.03 27.06
C VAL A 443 24.30 16.88 26.43
N THR A 444 24.09 18.20 26.29
CA THR A 444 25.10 19.13 25.77
C THR A 444 26.31 19.26 26.69
N HIS A 445 26.15 19.14 28.01
CA HIS A 445 27.29 19.15 28.94
C HIS A 445 28.16 17.90 28.79
N ALA A 446 27.56 16.74 28.47
CA ALA A 446 28.33 15.55 28.14
C ALA A 446 29.03 15.69 26.79
N LEU A 447 28.37 16.28 25.79
CA LEU A 447 28.97 16.55 24.49
C LEU A 447 30.17 17.51 24.62
N GLU A 448 30.09 18.52 25.48
CA GLU A 448 31.16 19.51 25.72
C GLU A 448 32.42 18.81 26.22
N LYS A 449 32.29 17.97 27.24
CA LYS A 449 33.39 17.17 27.79
C LYS A 449 34.01 16.22 26.77
N ILE A 450 33.23 15.72 25.80
CA ILE A 450 33.74 14.84 24.75
C ILE A 450 34.56 15.66 23.75
N VAL A 451 34.04 16.82 23.31
CA VAL A 451 34.73 17.70 22.35
C VAL A 451 36.03 18.25 22.94
N GLU A 452 36.07 18.54 24.23
CA GLU A 452 37.30 18.94 24.93
C GLU A 452 38.38 17.83 24.97
N LYS A 453 37.96 16.55 24.91
CA LYS A 453 38.82 15.38 25.10
C LYS A 453 39.31 14.79 23.77
N GLU A 454 38.46 14.73 22.75
CA GLU A 454 38.77 14.12 21.46
C GLU A 454 38.03 14.75 20.28
N LYS A 455 38.58 14.61 19.07
CA LYS A 455 37.98 15.12 17.83
C LYS A 455 36.66 14.38 17.56
N VAL A 456 35.57 15.13 17.50
CA VAL A 456 34.25 14.63 17.07
C VAL A 456 34.03 14.98 15.59
N SER A 457 33.68 13.99 14.76
CA SER A 457 33.38 14.22 13.34
C SER A 457 31.90 14.43 13.07
N THR A 458 31.06 13.66 13.77
CA THR A 458 29.61 13.68 13.53
C THR A 458 28.84 13.44 14.82
N ALA A 459 27.65 14.03 14.91
CA ALA A 459 26.69 13.79 15.97
C ALA A 459 25.31 13.47 15.37
N LEU A 460 24.65 12.43 15.88
CA LEU A 460 23.22 12.15 15.64
C LEU A 460 22.42 12.42 16.91
N ALA A 461 21.46 13.34 16.87
CA ALA A 461 20.55 13.60 17.99
C ALA A 461 19.11 13.16 17.69
N VAL A 462 18.55 12.36 18.60
CA VAL A 462 17.17 11.88 18.53
C VAL A 462 16.49 12.05 19.89
N GLY A 463 15.45 12.87 19.93
CA GLY A 463 14.73 13.16 21.17
C GLY A 463 13.81 14.37 21.04
N PRO A 464 13.47 15.03 22.16
CA PRO A 464 12.65 16.23 22.15
C PRO A 464 13.26 17.34 21.28
N VAL A 465 12.42 18.11 20.58
CA VAL A 465 12.88 19.19 19.69
C VAL A 465 13.82 20.19 20.38
N PRO A 466 13.58 20.63 21.64
CA PRO A 466 14.54 21.49 22.34
C PRO A 466 15.94 20.89 22.49
N MET A 467 16.04 19.57 22.69
CA MET A 467 17.31 18.85 22.76
C MET A 467 18.00 18.87 21.39
N MET A 468 17.26 18.58 20.31
CA MET A 468 17.80 18.61 18.95
C MET A 468 18.31 20.01 18.57
N ILE A 469 17.59 21.08 18.96
CA ILE A 469 18.04 22.47 18.78
C ILE A 469 19.36 22.73 19.51
N ALA A 470 19.44 22.35 20.79
CA ALA A 470 20.61 22.61 21.62
C ALA A 470 21.87 21.90 21.06
N VAL A 471 21.75 20.63 20.68
CA VAL A 471 22.84 19.88 20.04
C VAL A 471 23.21 20.49 18.68
N SER A 472 22.22 20.84 17.85
CA SER A 472 22.48 21.42 16.52
C SER A 472 23.21 22.77 16.62
N LYS A 473 22.87 23.58 17.62
CA LYS A 473 23.56 24.86 17.85
C LYS A 473 25.00 24.64 18.29
N MET A 474 25.20 23.80 19.30
CA MET A 474 26.52 23.51 19.86
C MET A 474 27.46 22.91 18.81
N THR A 475 27.01 21.88 18.09
CA THR A 475 27.81 21.24 17.03
C THR A 475 28.16 22.20 15.89
N LYS A 476 27.31 23.20 15.62
CA LYS A 476 27.61 24.23 14.62
C LYS A 476 28.73 25.17 15.05
N GLU A 477 28.80 25.50 16.34
CA GLU A 477 29.86 26.34 16.91
C GLU A 477 31.23 25.62 16.87
N GLU A 478 31.21 24.28 16.99
CA GLU A 478 32.39 23.40 16.97
C GLU A 478 32.73 22.81 15.58
N ASP A 479 32.04 23.23 14.51
CA ASP A 479 32.20 22.71 13.14
C ASP A 479 32.05 21.17 13.01
N ILE A 480 31.13 20.59 13.79
CA ILE A 480 30.82 19.16 13.82
C ILE A 480 29.60 18.88 12.93
N GLU A 481 29.68 17.88 12.05
CA GLU A 481 28.53 17.44 11.25
C GLU A 481 27.39 17.00 12.18
N CYS A 482 26.19 17.56 12.03
CA CYS A 482 25.06 17.24 12.91
C CYS A 482 23.86 16.72 12.13
N TRP A 483 23.42 15.52 12.49
CA TRP A 483 22.17 14.91 12.03
C TRP A 483 21.13 14.93 13.14
N VAL A 484 19.87 15.22 12.78
CA VAL A 484 18.73 15.16 13.70
C VAL A 484 17.61 14.33 13.10
N SER A 485 17.06 13.39 13.88
CA SER A 485 15.90 12.60 13.45
C SER A 485 14.60 13.31 13.84
N LEU A 486 13.96 13.95 12.87
CA LEU A 486 12.79 14.79 13.14
C LEU A 486 11.53 13.97 13.45
N ASN A 487 10.80 14.39 14.48
CA ASN A 487 9.51 13.84 14.90
C ASN A 487 8.31 14.67 14.37
N ALA A 488 8.27 14.89 13.05
CA ALA A 488 7.15 15.59 12.41
C ALA A 488 5.85 14.76 12.41
N ILE A 489 4.69 15.41 12.33
CA ILE A 489 3.38 14.74 12.20
C ILE A 489 3.36 13.90 10.92
N MET A 490 2.98 12.63 11.00
CA MET A 490 2.88 11.72 9.85
C MET A 490 1.48 11.11 9.75
N VAL A 491 1.08 10.71 8.53
CA VAL A 491 -0.18 10.00 8.26
C VAL A 491 0.09 8.75 7.43
N ASP A 492 0.46 8.93 6.16
CA ASP A 492 0.73 7.84 5.23
C ASP A 492 2.11 7.22 5.49
N GLY A 493 3.13 8.07 5.66
CA GLY A 493 4.53 7.68 5.82
C GLY A 493 5.26 7.35 4.51
N THR A 494 4.64 7.66 3.36
CA THR A 494 5.11 7.24 2.02
C THR A 494 5.33 8.40 1.05
N GLY A 495 5.17 9.64 1.52
CA GLY A 495 5.41 10.86 0.74
C GLY A 495 4.18 11.36 -0.06
N MET A 496 3.00 10.79 0.17
CA MET A 496 1.81 11.08 -0.65
C MET A 496 1.05 12.34 -0.21
N CYS A 497 1.04 12.67 1.10
CA CYS A 497 0.16 13.73 1.62
C CYS A 497 0.87 15.03 2.04
N GLY A 498 2.17 14.99 2.33
CA GLY A 498 2.91 16.17 2.83
C GLY A 498 2.60 16.61 4.27
N ALA A 499 1.89 15.80 5.08
CA ALA A 499 1.66 16.09 6.51
C ALA A 499 2.98 16.29 7.28
N CYS A 500 3.96 15.46 6.97
CA CYS A 500 5.30 15.48 7.57
C CYS A 500 6.26 16.51 6.96
N ARG A 501 5.74 17.51 6.26
CA ARG A 501 6.60 18.53 5.65
C ARG A 501 7.39 19.30 6.71
N VAL A 502 8.64 19.57 6.38
CA VAL A 502 9.60 20.38 7.13
C VAL A 502 10.35 21.29 6.16
N SER A 503 10.86 22.42 6.64
CA SER A 503 11.78 23.28 5.90
C SER A 503 13.22 22.96 6.31
N VAL A 504 14.05 22.58 5.34
CA VAL A 504 15.49 22.31 5.53
C VAL A 504 16.25 23.05 4.44
N GLY A 505 17.18 23.93 4.82
CA GLY A 505 17.98 24.73 3.89
C GLY A 505 17.11 25.62 2.98
N GLY A 506 16.00 26.15 3.51
CA GLY A 506 15.02 26.94 2.76
C GLY A 506 14.14 26.14 1.78
N LYS A 507 14.24 24.81 1.76
CA LYS A 507 13.45 23.93 0.86
C LYS A 507 12.48 23.08 1.65
N THR A 508 11.28 22.90 1.10
CA THR A 508 10.31 21.94 1.66
C THR A 508 10.75 20.51 1.39
N LYS A 509 10.82 19.71 2.45
CA LYS A 509 11.11 18.28 2.44
C LYS A 509 10.03 17.53 3.20
N PHE A 510 9.83 16.25 2.87
CA PHE A 510 8.90 15.37 3.57
C PHE A 510 9.69 14.41 4.46
N ALA A 511 9.53 14.49 5.78
CA ALA A 511 10.33 13.71 6.72
C ALA A 511 10.19 12.19 6.52
N CYS A 512 9.01 11.68 6.16
CA CYS A 512 8.82 10.25 5.94
C CYS A 512 9.51 9.69 4.68
N PHE A 513 9.83 10.55 3.72
CA PHE A 513 10.37 10.13 2.42
C PHE A 513 11.83 10.56 2.24
N HIS A 514 12.15 11.80 2.62
CA HIS A 514 13.49 12.37 2.50
C HIS A 514 14.34 12.22 3.76
N GLY A 515 13.71 11.99 4.92
CA GLY A 515 14.37 11.84 6.22
C GLY A 515 14.12 10.44 6.80
N PRO A 516 13.92 10.27 8.13
CA PRO A 516 13.64 11.34 9.10
C PRO A 516 14.88 12.14 9.53
N ASP A 517 16.07 11.63 9.21
CA ASP A 517 17.34 12.29 9.51
C ASP A 517 17.60 13.44 8.54
N PHE A 518 17.87 14.64 9.08
CA PHE A 518 18.25 15.82 8.31
C PHE A 518 19.47 16.51 8.93
N ASN A 519 20.16 17.34 8.15
CA ASN A 519 21.22 18.20 8.65
C ASN A 519 20.63 19.19 9.68
N GLY A 520 20.98 19.00 10.96
CA GLY A 520 20.46 19.78 12.09
C GLY A 520 20.77 21.27 12.00
N HIS A 521 21.82 21.67 11.28
CA HIS A 521 22.19 23.08 11.11
C HIS A 521 21.29 23.82 10.12
N GLU A 522 20.50 23.10 9.33
CA GLU A 522 19.65 23.63 8.26
C GLU A 522 18.15 23.53 8.55
N VAL A 523 17.75 22.89 9.65
CA VAL A 523 16.33 22.68 10.00
C VAL A 523 15.69 23.96 10.54
N ASP A 524 14.51 24.31 10.01
CA ASP A 524 13.62 25.30 10.60
C ASP A 524 12.84 24.68 11.78
N PHE A 525 13.46 24.69 12.96
CA PHE A 525 12.86 24.12 14.17
C PHE A 525 11.63 24.90 14.65
N ASP A 526 11.56 26.20 14.41
CA ASP A 526 10.40 27.02 14.79
C ASP A 526 9.15 26.62 14.01
N GLN A 527 9.31 26.40 12.70
CA GLN A 527 8.24 25.85 11.88
C GLN A 527 7.83 24.45 12.38
N LEU A 528 8.79 23.55 12.63
CA LEU A 528 8.49 22.20 13.12
C LEU A 528 7.67 22.24 14.42
N MET A 529 8.10 23.02 15.42
CA MET A 529 7.40 23.13 16.70
C MET A 529 6.00 23.72 16.56
N LYS A 530 5.81 24.75 15.71
CA LYS A 530 4.48 25.30 15.41
C LYS A 530 3.57 24.24 14.80
N ARG A 531 4.09 23.39 13.91
CA ARG A 531 3.34 22.31 13.27
C ARG A 531 2.97 21.20 14.25
N GLN A 532 3.87 20.82 15.17
CA GLN A 532 3.57 19.81 16.19
C GLN A 532 2.42 20.21 17.11
N LYS A 533 2.22 21.51 17.34
CA LYS A 533 1.13 22.04 18.18
C LYS A 533 -0.21 22.19 17.45
N MET A 534 -0.30 21.82 16.17
CA MET A 534 -1.46 22.09 15.31
C MET A 534 -2.74 21.39 15.78
N PHE A 535 -2.64 20.23 16.44
CA PHE A 535 -3.80 19.40 16.80
C PHE A 535 -4.01 19.21 18.31
N MET A 536 -3.32 19.99 19.17
CA MET A 536 -3.38 19.82 20.63
C MET A 536 -4.82 19.79 21.19
N ASP A 537 -5.72 20.66 20.70
CA ASP A 537 -7.12 20.65 21.15
C ASP A 537 -7.83 19.34 20.79
N LYS A 538 -7.55 18.78 19.61
CA LYS A 538 -8.18 17.55 19.10
C LYS A 538 -7.61 16.34 19.82
N GLU A 539 -6.31 16.34 20.07
CA GLU A 539 -5.60 15.35 20.89
C GLU A 539 -6.17 15.32 22.32
N LYS A 540 -6.42 16.49 22.92
CA LYS A 540 -7.05 16.60 24.23
C LYS A 540 -8.47 16.02 24.25
N ILE A 541 -9.31 16.41 23.28
CA ILE A 541 -10.68 15.85 23.14
C ILE A 541 -10.62 14.33 22.96
N ALA A 542 -9.69 13.83 22.15
CA ALA A 542 -9.53 12.41 21.90
C ALA A 542 -9.12 11.66 23.17
N MET A 543 -8.24 12.24 23.98
CA MET A 543 -7.84 11.69 25.28
C MET A 543 -8.99 11.70 26.30
N GLU A 544 -9.73 12.79 26.41
CA GLU A 544 -10.90 12.89 27.32
C GLU A 544 -12.01 11.91 26.95
N ALA A 545 -12.16 11.59 25.66
CA ALA A 545 -13.12 10.59 25.19
C ALA A 545 -12.70 9.15 25.49
N MET A 546 -11.45 8.91 25.89
CA MET A 546 -10.95 7.58 26.25
C MET A 546 -11.49 7.20 27.63
N LYS A 547 -12.53 6.37 27.67
CA LYS A 547 -13.03 5.77 28.91
C LYS A 547 -12.09 4.63 29.31
N LEU A 548 -11.10 4.94 30.14
CA LEU A 548 -10.21 3.95 30.75
C LEU A 548 -10.90 3.17 31.87
#